data_AF-A0A2L0PHL2-F1
#
_entry.id   AF-A0A2L0PHL2-F1
#
_cell.length_a   1.000
_cell.length_b   1.000
_cell.length_c   1.000
_cell.angle_alpha   90.00
_cell.angle_beta   90.00
_cell.angle_gamma   90.00
#
_symmetry.space_group_name_H-M   'P 1'
#
loop_
_entity.id
_entity.type
_entity.pdbx_description
1 polymer ?
#
loop_
_entity_poly.entity_id
_entity_poly.type
_entity_poly.pdbx_seq_one_letter_code
_entity_poly.pdbx_strand_id
1 'polypeptide(L)'
;MKNKVEINSFSFVLEPSYKKDGSLHSWEILTKNIFKKNTNDYQANEMPFSFDALNEKEIIDAFNKQLLTIEKLEGFHLKFPLLSLNVDSLISDYILTDKYVSEHIKRKNNIALEINENFHEFKSLNCMSDLKKLSRLGPLWLDDFGGGLTSLKVIELFKFECVKIDKDYFWEIQNKKNLMEIINKIKVYCNFLIVEGVETIEQKNIVFSVNDSACQGRLWKKNYHNIEC
;
A
#
# COMPACT_ATOMS: atom_id res chain seq x y z
N MET A 1 -21.40 30.30 -5.04
CA MET A 1 -21.73 29.03 -4.35
C MET A 1 -20.94 27.92 -5.04
N LYS A 2 -19.86 27.42 -4.45
CA LYS A 2 -19.17 26.23 -4.97
C LYS A 2 -20.04 25.03 -4.60
N ASN A 3 -20.51 24.28 -5.59
CA ASN A 3 -21.24 23.03 -5.37
C ASN A 3 -20.37 22.12 -4.50
N LYS A 4 -20.79 21.88 -3.25
CA LYS A 4 -20.19 20.87 -2.39
C LYS A 4 -20.59 19.51 -2.94
N VAL A 5 -19.70 18.93 -3.73
CA VAL A 5 -19.77 17.51 -4.09
C VAL A 5 -19.16 16.75 -2.93
N GLU A 6 -19.98 16.03 -2.16
CA GLU A 6 -19.52 15.13 -1.09
C GLU A 6 -19.51 13.69 -1.63
N ILE A 7 -18.51 12.89 -1.22
CA ILE A 7 -18.48 11.45 -1.53
C ILE A 7 -19.74 10.79 -0.95
N ASN A 8 -20.47 10.08 -1.80
CA ASN A 8 -21.64 9.29 -1.41
C ASN A 8 -21.20 7.95 -0.83
N SER A 9 -20.34 7.23 -1.55
CA SER A 9 -19.82 5.91 -1.14
C SER A 9 -18.47 5.61 -1.79
N PHE A 10 -17.73 4.69 -1.18
CA PHE A 10 -16.60 3.98 -1.78
C PHE A 10 -16.61 2.54 -1.26
N SER A 11 -15.96 1.64 -1.98
CA SER A 11 -15.73 0.26 -1.53
C SER A 11 -14.24 0.06 -1.27
N PHE A 12 -13.91 -0.87 -0.37
CA PHE A 12 -12.54 -1.32 -0.23
C PHE A 12 -12.33 -2.70 -0.84
N VAL A 13 -11.11 -2.98 -1.26
CA VAL A 13 -10.66 -4.31 -1.65
C VAL A 13 -9.46 -4.67 -0.82
N LEU A 14 -9.47 -5.86 -0.23
CA LEU A 14 -8.29 -6.47 0.38
C LEU A 14 -7.60 -7.34 -0.67
N GLU A 15 -6.36 -6.99 -1.00
CA GLU A 15 -5.49 -7.76 -1.89
C GLU A 15 -4.46 -8.56 -1.07
N PRO A 16 -4.37 -9.89 -1.23
CA PRO A 16 -3.46 -10.71 -0.42
C PRO A 16 -2.05 -10.81 -1.03
N SER A 17 -1.05 -10.88 -0.16
CA SER A 17 0.29 -11.35 -0.51
C SER A 17 0.57 -12.73 0.10
N TYR A 18 1.17 -13.64 -0.67
CA TYR A 18 1.41 -15.03 -0.26
C TYR A 18 2.89 -15.40 -0.23
N LYS A 19 3.30 -16.11 0.82
CA LYS A 19 4.65 -16.69 0.94
C LYS A 19 4.75 -18.01 0.19
N LYS A 20 5.99 -18.50 0.07
CA LYS A 20 6.33 -19.80 -0.56
C LYS A 20 5.57 -20.99 0.01
N ASP A 21 5.32 -21.01 1.31
CA ASP A 21 4.60 -22.08 2.00
C ASP A 21 3.07 -22.03 1.78
N GLY A 22 2.59 -21.05 1.01
CA GLY A 22 1.17 -20.82 0.74
C GLY A 22 0.44 -20.07 1.85
N SER A 23 1.10 -19.75 2.96
CA SER A 23 0.51 -18.91 4.00
C SER A 23 0.43 -17.45 3.56
N LEU A 24 -0.62 -16.78 4.02
CA LEU A 24 -0.83 -15.35 3.81
C LEU A 24 0.22 -14.56 4.60
N HIS A 25 0.88 -13.62 3.94
CA HIS A 25 1.79 -12.66 4.56
C HIS A 25 1.04 -11.42 5.05
N SER A 26 0.32 -10.73 4.15
CA SER A 26 -0.44 -9.52 4.46
C SER A 26 -1.64 -9.34 3.55
N TRP A 27 -2.52 -8.43 3.93
CA TRP A 27 -3.51 -7.82 3.06
C TRP A 27 -3.20 -6.35 2.84
N GLU A 28 -3.29 -5.88 1.61
CA GLU A 28 -3.31 -4.46 1.29
C GLU A 28 -4.76 -4.00 1.15
N ILE A 29 -5.14 -2.90 1.82
CA ILE A 29 -6.47 -2.31 1.66
C ILE A 29 -6.44 -1.18 0.64
N LEU A 30 -7.18 -1.36 -0.45
CA LEU A 30 -7.26 -0.43 -1.56
C LEU A 30 -8.63 0.25 -1.63
N THR A 31 -8.63 1.56 -1.88
CA THR A 31 -9.85 2.31 -2.19
C THR A 31 -10.28 2.05 -3.64
N LYS A 32 -11.51 1.58 -3.85
CA LYS A 32 -12.11 1.32 -5.16
C LYS A 32 -13.53 1.89 -5.23
N ASN A 33 -14.06 1.98 -6.45
CA ASN A 33 -15.45 2.34 -6.75
C ASN A 33 -15.95 3.59 -5.99
N ILE A 34 -15.29 4.72 -6.18
CA ILE A 34 -15.65 5.99 -5.54
C ILE A 34 -16.87 6.58 -6.25
N PHE A 35 -17.97 6.80 -5.55
CA PHE A 35 -19.16 7.46 -6.08
C PHE A 35 -19.42 8.77 -5.34
N LYS A 36 -19.57 9.88 -6.09
CA LYS A 36 -19.85 11.21 -5.53
C LYS A 36 -21.32 11.58 -5.69
N LYS A 37 -21.90 12.23 -4.68
CA LYS A 37 -23.30 12.69 -4.73
C LYS A 37 -23.37 13.98 -5.54
N ASN A 38 -24.04 13.96 -6.69
CA ASN A 38 -24.31 15.18 -7.44
C ASN A 38 -25.62 15.79 -6.93
N THR A 39 -25.60 17.01 -6.41
CA THR A 39 -26.78 17.65 -5.78
C THR A 39 -27.86 18.05 -6.79
N ASN A 40 -27.56 18.03 -8.09
CA ASN A 40 -28.44 18.55 -9.15
C ASN A 40 -28.88 17.51 -10.18
N ASP A 41 -28.57 16.22 -10.00
CA ASP A 41 -28.95 15.19 -10.97
C ASP A 41 -29.51 13.96 -10.25
N TYR A 42 -30.78 13.66 -10.49
CA TYR A 42 -31.39 12.37 -10.12
C TYR A 42 -30.78 11.18 -10.89
N GLN A 43 -29.80 11.45 -11.78
CA GLN A 43 -28.99 10.50 -12.53
C GLN A 43 -27.49 10.56 -12.17
N ALA A 44 -27.13 10.95 -10.95
CA ALA A 44 -25.74 11.02 -10.51
C ALA A 44 -25.02 9.63 -10.51
N ASN A 45 -24.36 9.37 -11.65
CA ASN A 45 -23.15 8.57 -11.92
C ASN A 45 -23.15 7.06 -11.63
N GLU A 46 -23.46 6.26 -12.67
CA GLU A 46 -23.20 4.81 -12.72
C GLU A 46 -21.70 4.46 -12.85
N MET A 47 -20.81 5.44 -13.10
CA MET A 47 -19.38 5.19 -13.24
C MET A 47 -18.57 5.72 -12.04
N PRO A 48 -17.64 4.92 -11.50
CA PRO A 48 -16.81 5.32 -10.38
C PRO A 48 -15.78 6.39 -10.79
N PHE A 49 -15.52 7.33 -9.89
CA PHE A 49 -14.47 8.33 -10.03
C PHE A 49 -13.09 7.73 -9.81
N SER A 50 -12.07 8.28 -10.49
CA SER A 50 -10.67 7.99 -10.17
C SER A 50 -10.31 8.56 -8.79
N PHE A 51 -9.39 7.89 -8.08
CA PHE A 51 -8.83 8.38 -6.84
C PHE A 51 -8.14 9.75 -7.03
N ASP A 52 -7.50 9.97 -8.18
CA ASP A 52 -6.84 11.24 -8.52
C ASP A 52 -7.80 12.43 -8.64
N ALA A 53 -9.10 12.17 -8.72
CA ALA A 53 -10.14 13.20 -8.76
C ALA A 53 -10.67 13.60 -7.37
N LEU A 54 -10.10 13.05 -6.30
CA LEU A 54 -10.44 13.41 -4.93
C LEU A 54 -9.68 14.67 -4.48
N ASN A 55 -10.34 15.49 -3.67
CA ASN A 55 -9.66 16.57 -2.94
C ASN A 55 -9.04 16.07 -1.63
N GLU A 56 -8.22 16.89 -0.98
CA GLU A 56 -7.51 16.50 0.25
C GLU A 56 -8.43 15.99 1.37
N LYS A 57 -9.57 16.65 1.58
CA LYS A 57 -10.55 16.21 2.60
C LYS A 57 -11.12 14.83 2.25
N GLU A 58 -11.45 14.61 0.99
CA GLU A 58 -11.99 13.34 0.50
C GLU A 58 -10.98 12.19 0.65
N ILE A 59 -9.69 12.46 0.41
CA ILE A 59 -8.60 11.50 0.61
C ILE A 59 -8.47 11.14 2.10
N ILE A 60 -8.47 12.14 2.98
CA ILE A 60 -8.42 11.94 4.44
C ILE A 60 -9.66 11.18 4.94
N ASP A 61 -10.85 11.50 4.43
CA ASP A 61 -12.10 10.80 4.78
C ASP A 61 -12.05 9.33 4.34
N ALA A 62 -11.47 9.03 3.16
CA ALA A 62 -11.25 7.66 2.70
C ALA A 62 -10.29 6.89 3.61
N PHE A 63 -9.14 7.49 3.95
CA PHE A 63 -8.15 6.91 4.86
C PHE A 63 -8.74 6.62 6.25
N ASN A 64 -9.49 7.57 6.82
CA ASN A 64 -10.15 7.36 8.12
C ASN A 64 -11.17 6.22 8.08
N LYS A 65 -11.93 6.07 6.98
CA LYS A 65 -12.83 4.91 6.86
C LYS A 65 -12.07 3.61 6.67
N GLN A 66 -10.89 3.59 6.04
CA GLN A 66 -10.04 2.39 6.02
C GLN A 66 -9.66 1.97 7.44
N LEU A 67 -9.22 2.91 8.30
CA LEU A 67 -8.92 2.63 9.71
C LEU A 67 -10.14 2.05 10.46
N LEU A 68 -11.31 2.66 10.30
CA LEU A 68 -12.56 2.16 10.92
C LEU A 68 -12.96 0.77 10.40
N THR A 69 -12.73 0.50 9.11
CA THR A 69 -12.99 -0.82 8.52
C THR A 69 -12.04 -1.87 9.10
N ILE A 70 -10.77 -1.54 9.29
CA ILE A 70 -9.79 -2.42 9.94
C ILE A 70 -10.24 -2.77 11.36
N GLU A 71 -10.71 -1.79 12.15
CA GLU A 71 -11.26 -2.05 13.48
C GLU A 71 -12.44 -3.03 13.47
N LYS A 72 -13.38 -2.86 12.51
CA LYS A 72 -14.53 -3.75 12.36
C LYS A 72 -14.10 -5.17 12.01
N LEU A 73 -13.16 -5.32 11.08
CA LEU A 73 -12.64 -6.62 10.63
C LEU A 73 -12.00 -7.42 11.78
N GLU A 74 -11.26 -6.75 12.66
CA GLU A 74 -10.68 -7.37 13.85
C GLU A 74 -11.74 -7.86 14.86
N GLY A 75 -12.85 -7.12 14.98
CA GLY A 75 -13.97 -7.48 15.84
C GLY A 75 -14.62 -8.83 15.50
N PHE A 76 -14.42 -9.33 14.27
CA PHE A 76 -14.90 -10.65 13.83
C PHE A 76 -13.95 -11.81 14.15
N HIS A 77 -12.89 -11.59 14.95
CA HIS A 77 -11.87 -12.59 15.29
C HIS A 77 -11.15 -13.22 14.09
N LEU A 78 -11.23 -12.59 12.92
CA LEU A 78 -10.38 -12.93 11.79
C LEU A 78 -8.96 -12.48 12.17
N LYS A 79 -8.08 -13.45 12.47
CA LYS A 79 -6.65 -13.18 12.67
C LYS A 79 -6.05 -12.76 11.34
N PHE A 80 -6.09 -11.47 11.04
CA PHE A 80 -5.33 -10.90 9.95
C PHE A 80 -3.87 -10.77 10.38
N PRO A 81 -2.90 -11.39 9.66
CA PRO A 81 -1.50 -11.37 10.07
C PRO A 81 -0.92 -9.94 10.04
N LEU A 82 -1.29 -9.15 9.02
CA LEU A 82 -0.85 -7.77 8.80
C LEU A 82 -1.75 -7.12 7.73
N LEU A 83 -2.11 -5.85 7.93
CA LEU A 83 -2.85 -5.00 6.99
C LEU A 83 -1.98 -3.81 6.60
N SER A 84 -1.87 -3.53 5.31
CA SER A 84 -1.07 -2.42 4.81
C SER A 84 -1.93 -1.32 4.21
N LEU A 85 -1.57 -0.07 4.50
CA LEU A 85 -2.25 1.15 4.09
C LEU A 85 -1.33 2.02 3.25
N ASN A 86 -1.82 2.52 2.13
CA ASN A 86 -1.13 3.50 1.31
C ASN A 86 -1.05 4.85 2.03
N VAL A 87 0.17 5.39 2.15
CA VAL A 87 0.47 6.66 2.82
C VAL A 87 1.32 7.54 1.90
N ASP A 88 0.66 8.50 1.26
CA ASP A 88 1.33 9.57 0.52
C ASP A 88 1.77 10.72 1.45
N SER A 89 2.26 11.83 0.88
CA SER A 89 2.70 12.97 1.67
C SER A 89 1.56 13.67 2.43
N LEU A 90 0.35 13.69 1.87
CA LEU A 90 -0.81 14.30 2.52
C LEU A 90 -1.25 13.46 3.73
N ILE A 91 -1.39 12.14 3.56
CA ILE A 91 -1.76 11.22 4.63
C ILE A 91 -0.67 11.16 5.69
N SER A 92 0.61 11.20 5.32
CA SER A 92 1.71 11.30 6.28
C SER A 92 1.60 12.54 7.16
N ASP A 93 1.40 13.72 6.58
CA ASP A 93 1.22 14.96 7.35
C ASP A 93 0.02 14.85 8.29
N TYR A 94 -1.11 14.32 7.78
CA TYR A 94 -2.30 14.07 8.59
C TYR A 94 -2.03 13.13 9.78
N ILE A 95 -1.37 11.99 9.55
CA ILE A 95 -1.01 11.04 10.62
C ILE A 95 -0.11 11.71 11.66
N LEU A 96 0.89 12.48 11.22
CA LEU A 96 1.89 13.08 12.12
C LEU A 96 1.35 14.27 12.90
N THR A 97 0.31 14.94 12.41
CA THR A 97 -0.30 16.11 13.05
C THR A 97 -1.52 15.75 13.91
N ASP A 98 -2.27 14.71 13.57
CA ASP A 98 -3.41 14.25 14.34
C ASP A 98 -3.00 13.22 15.42
N LYS A 99 -3.11 13.64 16.69
CA LYS A 99 -2.75 12.80 17.84
C LYS A 99 -3.62 11.55 17.96
N TYR A 100 -4.91 11.63 17.61
CA TYR A 100 -5.80 10.48 17.72
C TYR A 100 -5.47 9.43 16.67
N VAL A 101 -5.19 9.86 15.44
CA VAL A 101 -4.81 8.95 14.34
C VAL A 101 -3.46 8.30 14.60
N SER A 102 -2.44 9.07 14.97
CA SER A 102 -1.11 8.52 15.30
C SER A 102 -1.15 7.51 16.45
N GLU A 103 -1.84 7.82 17.55
CA GLU A 103 -2.00 6.87 18.67
C GLU A 103 -2.92 5.69 18.32
N HIS A 104 -3.87 5.87 17.40
CA HIS A 104 -4.66 4.76 16.89
C HIS A 104 -3.78 3.77 16.12
N ILE A 105 -3.01 4.24 15.12
CA ILE A 105 -2.08 3.41 14.34
C ILE A 105 -1.05 2.73 15.26
N LYS A 106 -0.44 3.50 16.17
CA LYS A 106 0.60 2.99 17.08
C LYS A 106 0.13 1.87 18.02
N ARG A 107 -1.16 1.86 18.40
CA ARG A 107 -1.72 0.80 19.24
C ARG A 107 -2.07 -0.46 18.45
N LYS A 108 -2.13 -0.39 17.13
CA LYS A 108 -2.42 -1.51 16.24
C LYS A 108 -1.11 -2.17 15.81
N ASN A 109 -0.84 -3.36 16.33
CA ASN A 109 0.41 -4.09 16.04
C ASN A 109 0.40 -4.78 14.65
N ASN A 110 -0.64 -4.57 13.86
CA ASN A 110 -0.91 -5.24 12.59
C ASN A 110 -1.18 -4.24 11.44
N ILE A 111 -0.78 -2.97 11.57
CA ILE A 111 -0.85 -1.99 10.48
C ILE A 111 0.55 -1.66 9.98
N ALA A 112 0.80 -1.89 8.69
CA ALA A 112 1.96 -1.40 7.97
C ALA A 112 1.60 -0.17 7.13
N LEU A 113 2.52 0.77 6.99
CA LEU A 113 2.35 1.98 6.19
C LEU A 113 3.20 1.87 4.91
N GLU A 114 2.55 1.86 3.76
CA GLU A 114 3.17 1.79 2.44
C GLU A 114 3.46 3.19 1.92
N ILE A 115 4.74 3.50 1.78
CA ILE A 115 5.24 4.79 1.30
C ILE A 115 5.61 4.62 -0.17
N ASN A 116 4.88 5.29 -1.06
CA ASN A 116 5.16 5.24 -2.49
C ASN A 116 6.25 6.24 -2.92
N GLU A 117 6.65 6.15 -4.19
CA GLU A 117 7.75 6.94 -4.75
C GLU A 117 7.53 8.47 -4.77
N ASN A 118 6.28 8.92 -4.65
CA ASN A 118 5.93 10.33 -4.70
C ASN A 118 6.09 11.02 -3.34
N PHE A 119 6.56 10.29 -2.32
CA PHE A 119 6.81 10.85 -1.00
C PHE A 119 7.82 12.00 -1.04
N HIS A 120 7.47 13.11 -0.39
CA HIS A 120 8.20 14.39 -0.51
C HIS A 120 9.67 14.29 -0.08
N GLU A 121 10.01 13.46 0.90
CA GLU A 121 11.40 13.28 1.36
C GLU A 121 12.27 12.53 0.32
N PHE A 122 11.69 11.75 -0.61
CA PHE A 122 12.45 11.03 -1.64
C PHE A 122 13.03 11.95 -2.72
N LYS A 123 12.39 13.10 -2.99
CA LYS A 123 12.92 14.10 -3.94
C LYS A 123 14.14 14.82 -3.39
N SER A 124 14.09 15.17 -2.12
CA SER A 124 15.17 15.92 -1.47
C SER A 124 16.31 15.03 -0.98
N LEU A 125 16.03 13.73 -0.75
CA LEU A 125 16.95 12.76 -0.13
C LEU A 125 17.57 13.32 1.18
N ASN A 126 16.78 14.13 1.91
CA ASN A 126 17.19 14.78 3.15
C ASN A 126 17.20 13.78 4.33
N CYS A 127 17.11 14.28 5.56
CA CYS A 127 17.25 13.51 6.80
C CYS A 127 16.18 12.42 7.05
N MET A 128 15.22 12.21 6.14
CA MET A 128 14.14 11.23 6.26
C MET A 128 13.40 11.37 7.60
N SER A 129 13.11 12.62 7.99
CA SER A 129 12.60 12.97 9.31
C SER A 129 11.19 12.48 9.54
N ASP A 130 10.33 12.57 8.52
CA ASP A 130 8.94 12.12 8.63
C ASP A 130 8.87 10.61 8.54
N LEU A 131 9.68 9.96 7.69
CA LEU A 131 9.84 8.50 7.74
C LEU A 131 10.30 8.00 9.11
N LYS A 132 11.26 8.69 9.74
CA LYS A 132 11.71 8.34 11.10
C LYS A 132 10.64 8.55 12.17
N LYS A 133 9.68 9.46 11.97
CA LYS A 133 8.56 9.63 12.89
C LYS A 133 7.50 8.56 12.66
N LEU A 134 7.13 8.31 11.40
CA LEU A 134 6.17 7.28 11.02
C LEU A 134 6.62 5.88 11.43
N SER A 135 7.91 5.57 11.34
CA SER A 135 8.46 4.26 11.74
C SER A 135 8.39 3.98 13.25
N ARG A 136 8.11 5.00 14.06
CA ARG A 136 7.82 4.83 15.50
C ARG A 136 6.35 4.50 15.76
N LEU A 137 5.49 4.64 14.74
CA LEU A 137 4.08 4.31 14.79
C LEU A 137 3.81 2.90 14.28
N GLY A 138 4.52 2.45 13.24
CA GLY A 138 4.40 1.08 12.72
C GLY A 138 5.45 0.72 11.65
N PRO A 139 5.45 -0.53 11.17
CA PRO A 139 6.27 -0.97 10.05
C PRO A 139 6.11 -0.06 8.84
N LEU A 140 7.23 0.38 8.26
CA LEU A 140 7.23 1.13 7.00
C LEU A 140 7.64 0.23 5.85
N TRP A 141 6.84 0.26 4.80
CA TRP A 141 7.01 -0.48 3.58
C TRP A 141 7.31 0.52 2.46
N LEU A 142 8.32 0.23 1.64
CA LEU A 142 8.54 1.01 0.42
C LEU A 142 7.72 0.39 -0.70
N ASP A 143 6.81 1.17 -1.27
CA ASP A 143 6.00 0.76 -2.40
C ASP A 143 6.62 1.17 -3.74
N ASP A 144 6.19 0.51 -4.82
CA ASP A 144 6.58 0.78 -6.20
C ASP A 144 8.11 0.84 -6.43
N PHE A 145 8.91 -0.04 -5.81
CA PHE A 145 10.36 -0.03 -6.03
C PHE A 145 10.69 -0.31 -7.50
N GLY A 146 11.39 0.62 -8.15
CA GLY A 146 11.75 0.57 -9.56
C GLY A 146 10.82 1.37 -10.48
N GLY A 147 9.72 1.94 -9.96
CA GLY A 147 8.78 2.78 -10.72
C GLY A 147 9.31 4.18 -11.09
N GLY A 148 10.40 4.63 -10.47
CA GLY A 148 10.94 5.97 -10.71
C GLY A 148 11.87 6.48 -9.60
N LEU A 149 11.35 7.30 -8.69
CA LEU A 149 12.15 7.94 -7.62
C LEU A 149 12.58 6.94 -6.53
N THR A 150 11.90 5.81 -6.44
CA THR A 150 12.27 4.65 -5.62
C THR A 150 13.48 3.95 -6.21
N SER A 151 14.65 4.42 -5.81
CA SER A 151 15.93 3.88 -6.23
C SER A 151 16.69 3.22 -5.07
N LEU A 152 17.79 2.54 -5.39
CA LEU A 152 18.72 2.01 -4.38
C LEU A 152 19.16 3.07 -3.36
N LYS A 153 19.27 4.35 -3.78
CA LYS A 153 19.63 5.45 -2.88
C LYS A 153 18.61 5.64 -1.75
N VAL A 154 17.31 5.43 -2.02
CA VAL A 154 16.25 5.60 -1.01
C VAL A 154 16.37 4.53 0.07
N ILE A 155 16.50 3.26 -0.33
CA ILE A 155 16.63 2.14 0.61
C ILE A 155 18.01 2.11 1.32
N GLU A 156 19.04 2.73 0.73
CA GLU A 156 20.33 2.97 1.39
C GLU A 156 20.24 3.99 2.54
N LEU A 157 19.38 5.02 2.39
CA LEU A 157 19.20 6.08 3.39
C LEU A 157 18.23 5.68 4.50
N PHE A 158 17.32 4.74 4.22
CA PHE A 158 16.32 4.28 5.17
C PHE A 158 16.06 2.78 5.01
N LYS A 159 16.26 2.02 6.09
CA LYS A 159 16.00 0.57 6.11
C LYS A 159 14.50 0.32 6.32
N PHE A 160 13.80 -0.05 5.26
CA PHE A 160 12.39 -0.42 5.32
C PHE A 160 12.21 -1.84 5.86
N GLU A 161 11.06 -2.10 6.48
CA GLU A 161 10.72 -3.45 6.94
C GLU A 161 10.40 -4.35 5.74
N CYS A 162 9.66 -3.82 4.77
CA CYS A 162 9.38 -4.47 3.50
C CYS A 162 9.69 -3.54 2.32
N VAL A 163 10.15 -4.10 1.22
CA VAL A 163 10.20 -3.41 -0.08
C VAL A 163 9.30 -4.18 -1.04
N LYS A 164 8.33 -3.49 -1.65
CA LYS A 164 7.47 -4.00 -2.70
C LYS A 164 8.10 -3.62 -4.04
N ILE A 165 8.48 -4.62 -4.84
CA ILE A 165 9.00 -4.42 -6.20
C ILE A 165 7.82 -4.20 -7.13
N ASP A 166 7.84 -3.06 -7.82
CA ASP A 166 6.83 -2.68 -8.81
C ASP A 166 6.69 -3.76 -9.89
N LYS A 167 5.45 -3.91 -10.37
CA LYS A 167 5.10 -4.84 -11.43
C LYS A 167 5.93 -4.61 -12.69
N ASP A 168 5.95 -3.38 -13.21
CA ASP A 168 6.54 -3.09 -14.52
C ASP A 168 8.06 -3.27 -14.45
N TYR A 169 8.67 -2.83 -13.35
CA TYR A 169 10.08 -3.09 -13.10
C TYR A 169 10.41 -4.58 -13.02
N PHE A 170 9.65 -5.37 -12.25
CA PHE A 170 9.85 -6.82 -12.17
C PHE A 170 9.71 -7.47 -13.54
N TRP A 171 8.70 -7.08 -14.31
CA TRP A 171 8.42 -7.65 -15.63
C TRP A 171 9.54 -7.36 -16.63
N GLU A 172 10.20 -6.20 -16.52
CA GLU A 172 11.37 -5.85 -17.32
C GLU A 172 12.59 -6.71 -16.97
N ILE A 173 12.80 -7.02 -15.68
CA ILE A 173 14.03 -7.68 -15.21
C ILE A 173 13.92 -9.20 -15.09
N GLN A 174 12.71 -9.78 -15.08
CA GLN A 174 12.46 -11.21 -14.78
C GLN A 174 13.23 -12.20 -15.68
N ASN A 175 13.63 -11.79 -16.88
CA ASN A 175 14.38 -12.63 -17.83
C ASN A 175 15.88 -12.29 -17.90
N LYS A 176 16.37 -11.34 -17.10
CA LYS A 176 17.78 -10.93 -17.11
C LYS A 176 18.63 -11.98 -16.37
N LYS A 177 19.81 -12.29 -16.93
CA LYS A 177 20.75 -13.25 -16.33
C LYS A 177 21.19 -12.87 -14.90
N ASN A 178 21.21 -11.58 -14.59
CA ASN A 178 21.61 -11.04 -13.29
C ASN A 178 20.42 -10.71 -12.38
N LEU A 179 19.21 -11.22 -12.65
CA LEU A 179 18.02 -10.97 -11.83
C LEU A 179 18.27 -11.21 -10.33
N MET A 180 18.85 -12.36 -9.98
CA MET A 180 19.11 -12.71 -8.58
C MET A 180 20.11 -11.76 -7.91
N GLU A 181 21.08 -11.21 -8.66
CA GLU A 181 22.00 -10.20 -8.14
C GLU A 181 21.26 -8.89 -7.85
N ILE A 182 20.33 -8.49 -8.72
CA ILE A 182 19.50 -7.29 -8.52
C ILE A 182 18.63 -7.47 -7.28
N ILE A 183 17.91 -8.58 -7.17
CA ILE A 183 17.03 -8.86 -6.02
C ILE A 183 17.83 -8.92 -4.72
N ASN A 184 18.97 -9.62 -4.71
CA ASN A 184 19.81 -9.71 -3.52
C ASN A 184 20.36 -8.35 -3.08
N LYS A 185 20.68 -7.44 -4.01
CA LYS A 185 21.09 -6.07 -3.68
C LYS A 185 19.98 -5.29 -2.99
N ILE A 186 18.74 -5.40 -3.47
CA ILE A 186 17.57 -4.76 -2.83
C ILE A 186 17.38 -5.34 -1.42
N LYS A 187 17.48 -6.67 -1.30
CA LYS A 187 17.26 -7.42 -0.06
C LYS A 187 18.23 -7.06 1.07
N VAL A 188 19.43 -6.54 0.76
CA VAL A 188 20.37 -6.03 1.78
C VAL A 188 19.75 -4.91 2.63
N TYR A 189 18.81 -4.15 2.04
CA TYR A 189 18.25 -2.95 2.65
C TYR A 189 16.82 -3.14 3.19
N CYS A 190 16.29 -4.37 3.20
CA CYS A 190 14.97 -4.67 3.77
C CYS A 190 14.92 -6.04 4.44
N ASN A 191 14.00 -6.22 5.39
CA ASN A 191 13.83 -7.51 6.05
C ASN A 191 12.97 -8.44 5.20
N PHE A 192 11.94 -7.90 4.53
CA PHE A 192 10.99 -8.64 3.71
C PHE A 192 10.90 -8.05 2.30
N LEU A 193 10.60 -8.89 1.31
CA LEU A 193 10.41 -8.46 -0.08
C LEU A 193 9.05 -8.93 -0.57
N ILE A 194 8.29 -8.05 -1.19
CA ILE A 194 7.09 -8.43 -1.93
C ILE A 194 7.35 -8.12 -3.40
N VAL A 195 6.94 -8.99 -4.30
CA VAL A 195 6.92 -8.70 -5.73
C VAL A 195 5.48 -8.58 -6.17
N GLU A 196 5.14 -7.44 -6.75
CA GLU A 196 3.81 -7.14 -7.23
C GLU A 196 3.59 -7.59 -8.67
N GLY A 197 2.33 -7.61 -9.09
CA GLY A 197 1.96 -7.94 -10.46
C GLY A 197 2.35 -9.37 -10.87
N VAL A 198 2.40 -10.31 -9.92
CA VAL A 198 2.62 -11.73 -10.23
C VAL A 198 1.35 -12.32 -10.84
N GLU A 199 1.44 -12.73 -12.09
CA GLU A 199 0.31 -13.22 -12.90
C GLU A 199 0.51 -14.69 -13.36
N THR A 200 1.73 -15.22 -13.37
CA THR A 200 2.03 -16.59 -13.81
C THR A 200 2.73 -17.45 -12.75
N ILE A 201 2.71 -18.77 -12.95
CA ILE A 201 3.38 -19.73 -12.07
C ILE A 201 4.90 -19.59 -12.18
N GLU A 202 5.42 -19.26 -13.35
CA GLU A 202 6.84 -19.02 -13.60
C GLU A 202 7.34 -17.82 -12.79
N GLN A 203 6.61 -16.70 -12.84
CA GLN A 203 6.89 -15.51 -12.02
C GLN A 203 6.89 -15.83 -10.53
N LYS A 204 5.85 -16.52 -10.06
CA LYS A 204 5.75 -16.98 -8.67
C LYS A 204 6.98 -17.81 -8.26
N ASN A 205 7.40 -18.74 -9.10
CA ASN A 205 8.54 -19.62 -8.80
C ASN A 205 9.87 -18.85 -8.74
N ILE A 206 10.04 -17.82 -9.56
CA ILE A 206 11.18 -16.89 -9.48
C ILE A 206 11.21 -16.23 -8.10
N VAL A 207 10.11 -15.60 -7.69
CA VAL A 207 10.03 -14.89 -6.41
C VAL A 207 10.26 -15.84 -5.23
N PHE A 208 9.65 -17.02 -5.24
CA PHE A 208 9.81 -18.03 -4.19
C PHE A 208 11.18 -18.73 -4.15
N SER A 209 12.09 -18.40 -5.07
CA SER A 209 13.50 -18.77 -4.94
C SER A 209 14.26 -17.86 -3.96
N VAL A 210 13.68 -16.71 -3.61
CA VAL A 210 14.21 -15.71 -2.70
C VAL A 210 13.66 -15.97 -1.29
N ASN A 211 14.53 -15.96 -0.27
CA ASN A 211 14.10 -16.07 1.12
C ASN A 211 13.40 -14.80 1.59
N ASP A 212 12.50 -14.94 2.57
CA ASP A 212 11.74 -13.84 3.17
C ASP A 212 11.04 -12.98 2.11
N SER A 213 10.32 -13.68 1.22
CA SER A 213 9.61 -13.08 0.10
C SER A 213 8.15 -13.51 0.03
N ALA A 214 7.32 -12.66 -0.56
CA ALA A 214 5.95 -12.97 -0.94
C ALA A 214 5.61 -12.43 -2.33
N CYS A 215 4.56 -12.99 -2.92
CA CYS A 215 4.00 -12.56 -4.20
C CYS A 215 2.65 -11.90 -3.97
N GLN A 216 2.38 -10.83 -4.72
CA GLN A 216 1.08 -10.18 -4.82
C GLN A 216 0.71 -10.02 -6.29
N GLY A 217 -0.55 -10.25 -6.64
CA GLY A 217 -1.02 -10.04 -8.01
C GLY A 217 -2.17 -10.95 -8.46
N ARG A 218 -2.52 -10.82 -9.74
CA ARG A 218 -3.73 -11.42 -10.33
C ARG A 218 -3.72 -12.94 -10.36
N LEU A 219 -2.57 -13.59 -10.14
CA LEU A 219 -2.53 -15.03 -9.93
C LEU A 219 -3.50 -15.48 -8.80
N TRP A 220 -3.78 -14.61 -7.83
CA TRP A 220 -4.73 -14.84 -6.74
C TRP A 220 -5.98 -13.94 -6.80
N LYS A 221 -6.38 -13.44 -7.98
CA LYS A 221 -7.54 -12.53 -8.12
C LYS A 221 -8.82 -13.03 -7.44
N LYS A 222 -9.05 -14.35 -7.44
CA LYS A 222 -10.21 -14.99 -6.80
C LYS A 222 -10.20 -14.92 -5.26
N ASN A 223 -9.05 -14.60 -4.66
CA ASN A 223 -8.88 -14.48 -3.21
C ASN A 223 -9.05 -13.03 -2.72
N TYR A 224 -9.35 -12.08 -3.61
CA TYR A 224 -9.56 -10.68 -3.25
C TYR A 224 -10.87 -10.57 -2.47
N HIS A 225 -10.89 -9.76 -1.41
CA HIS A 225 -12.07 -9.57 -0.58
C HIS A 225 -12.62 -8.16 -0.75
N ASN A 226 -13.84 -8.03 -1.29
CA ASN A 226 -14.50 -6.74 -1.43
C ASN A 226 -15.26 -6.40 -0.15
N ILE A 227 -15.15 -5.15 0.29
CA ILE A 227 -15.83 -4.61 1.46
C ILE A 227 -16.67 -3.42 0.99
N GLU A 228 -17.99 -3.57 1.08
CA GLU A 228 -18.93 -2.46 0.87
C GLU A 228 -19.03 -1.63 2.16
N CYS A 229 -18.91 -0.30 2.03
CA CYS A 229 -18.88 0.65 3.15
C CYS A 229 -20.09 1.57 3.17
#